data_AF-A0A920SQB6-F1
#
_entry.id   AF-A0A920SQB6-F1
#
_cell.length_a   1.000
_cell.length_b   1.000
_cell.length_c   1.000
_cell.angle_alpha   90.00
_cell.angle_beta   90.00
_cell.angle_gamma   90.00
#
_symmetry.space_group_name_H-M   'P 1'
#
loop_
_entity.id
_entity.type
_entity.pdbx_description
1 polymer ?
#
loop_
_entity_poly.entity_id
_entity_poly.type
_entity_poly.pdbx_seq_one_letter_code
_entity_poly.pdbx_strand_id
1 'polypeptide(L)'
;MTSSLKKIVLGGLITGLGTGLGWSVFVYVSSYDQVFNGREFALSLILPLLVALAAWKRVGVQRKVLLPIAYLTFFILCWGIGAGGANILQMTIAGAFGGVFWASPFVLYTLVKRYLYR
;
A
#
# COMPACT_ATOMS: atom_id res chain seq x y z
N MET A 1 -23.22 -7.99 -3.14
CA MET A 1 -22.32 -8.02 -4.31
C MET A 1 -21.75 -6.60 -4.52
N THR A 2 -20.55 -6.31 -4.02
CA THR A 2 -19.93 -4.97 -4.16
C THR A 2 -19.48 -4.74 -5.61
N SER A 3 -19.70 -3.53 -6.15
CA SER A 3 -19.27 -3.20 -7.52
C SER A 3 -17.75 -3.34 -7.65
N SER A 4 -17.27 -3.69 -8.85
CA SER A 4 -15.83 -3.87 -9.14
C SER A 4 -14.97 -2.70 -8.66
N LEU A 5 -15.51 -1.47 -8.77
CA LEU A 5 -14.85 -0.24 -8.31
C LEU A 5 -14.69 -0.19 -6.78
N LYS A 6 -15.76 -0.54 -6.04
CA LYS A 6 -15.72 -0.60 -4.57
C LYS A 6 -14.67 -1.59 -4.08
N LYS A 7 -14.49 -2.71 -4.80
CA LYS A 7 -13.46 -3.70 -4.48
C LYS A 7 -12.05 -3.13 -4.71
N ILE A 8 -11.82 -2.39 -5.79
CA ILE A 8 -10.51 -1.76 -6.06
C ILE A 8 -10.17 -0.73 -4.98
N VAL A 9 -11.11 0.14 -4.62
CA VAL A 9 -10.91 1.15 -3.55
C VAL A 9 -10.64 0.47 -2.21
N LEU A 10 -11.45 -0.53 -1.84
CA LEU A 10 -11.26 -1.28 -0.60
C LEU A 10 -9.92 -2.03 -0.60
N GLY A 11 -9.55 -2.62 -1.73
CA GLY A 11 -8.26 -3.27 -1.93
C GLY A 11 -7.10 -2.31 -1.76
N GLY A 12 -7.18 -1.12 -2.34
CA GLY A 12 -6.19 -0.06 -2.17
C GLY A 12 -6.08 0.39 -0.72
N LEU A 13 -7.20 0.62 -0.03
CA LEU A 13 -7.23 1.00 1.38
C LEU A 13 -6.58 -0.06 2.27
N ILE A 14 -6.97 -1.33 2.15
CA ILE A 14 -6.41 -2.43 2.95
C ILE A 14 -4.92 -2.62 2.66
N THR A 15 -4.53 -2.54 1.40
CA THR A 15 -3.13 -2.66 0.99
C THR A 15 -2.31 -1.50 1.54
N GLY A 16 -2.84 -0.28 1.49
CA GLY A 16 -2.21 0.91 2.01
C GLY A 16 -2.04 0.87 3.53
N LEU A 17 -3.10 0.52 4.26
CA LEU A 17 -3.07 0.33 5.72
C LEU A 17 -2.06 -0.74 6.12
N GLY A 18 -2.10 -1.90 5.47
CA GLY A 18 -1.19 -3.00 5.77
C GLY A 18 0.26 -2.65 5.47
N THR A 19 0.52 -1.89 4.41
CA THR A 19 1.87 -1.45 4.05
C THR A 19 2.38 -0.43 5.04
N GLY A 20 1.56 0.57 5.41
CA GLY A 20 1.91 1.58 6.42
C GLY A 20 2.21 0.97 7.77
N LEU A 21 1.26 0.19 8.30
CA LEU A 21 1.40 -0.45 9.60
C LEU A 21 2.54 -1.48 9.61
N GLY A 22 2.59 -2.37 8.62
CA GLY A 22 3.59 -3.43 8.54
C GLY A 22 5.00 -2.85 8.44
N TRP A 23 5.17 -1.78 7.68
CA TRP A 23 6.44 -1.10 7.56
C TRP A 23 6.89 -0.46 8.87
N SER A 24 6.03 0.31 9.51
CA SER A 24 6.39 1.01 10.76
C SER A 24 6.70 0.05 11.90
N VAL A 25 5.96 -1.05 12.01
CA VAL A 25 6.25 -2.09 12.99
C VAL A 25 7.61 -2.74 12.68
N PHE A 26 7.91 -3.00 11.41
CA PHE A 26 9.22 -3.55 11.04
C PHE A 26 10.37 -2.61 11.39
N VAL A 27 10.26 -1.31 11.09
CA VAL A 27 11.27 -0.31 11.46
C VAL A 27 11.43 -0.25 12.97
N TYR A 28 10.32 -0.23 13.72
CA TYR A 28 10.33 -0.18 15.18
C TYR A 28 11.01 -1.41 15.81
N VAL A 29 10.81 -2.60 15.26
CA VAL A 29 11.39 -3.85 15.78
C VAL A 29 12.82 -4.07 15.30
N SER A 30 13.14 -3.68 14.06
CA SER A 30 14.41 -4.03 13.42
C SER A 30 15.51 -2.98 13.63
N SER A 31 15.15 -1.69 13.70
CA SER A 31 16.13 -0.60 13.83
C SER A 31 16.20 -0.10 15.27
N TYR A 32 17.01 -0.77 16.10
CA TYR A 32 17.24 -0.40 17.50
C TYR A 32 17.95 0.97 17.65
N ASP A 33 18.74 1.33 16.66
CA ASP A 33 19.46 2.61 16.55
C ASP A 33 18.66 3.69 15.79
N GLN A 34 17.47 3.34 15.27
CA GLN A 34 16.63 4.19 14.41
C GLN A 34 17.34 4.71 13.13
N VAL A 35 18.50 4.13 12.76
CA VAL A 35 19.23 4.50 11.55
C VAL A 35 18.92 3.47 10.47
N PHE A 36 17.99 3.83 9.59
CA PHE A 36 17.50 2.92 8.59
C PHE A 36 18.57 2.58 7.52
N ASN A 37 19.14 1.38 7.58
CA ASN A 37 20.25 1.01 6.71
C ASN A 37 19.78 0.36 5.38
N GLY A 38 20.69 0.26 4.41
CA GLY A 38 20.39 -0.32 3.10
C GLY A 38 19.96 -1.80 3.14
N ARG A 39 20.38 -2.57 4.15
CA ARG A 39 19.97 -3.98 4.33
C ARG A 39 18.55 -4.07 4.89
N GLU A 40 18.21 -3.26 5.88
CA GLU A 40 16.86 -3.12 6.43
C GLU A 40 15.90 -2.64 5.34
N PHE A 41 16.34 -1.73 4.48
CA PHE A 41 15.61 -1.36 3.27
C PHE A 41 15.42 -2.54 2.30
N ALA A 42 16.45 -3.33 2.02
CA ALA A 42 16.27 -4.50 1.15
C ALA A 42 15.28 -5.51 1.73
N LEU A 43 15.35 -5.78 3.04
CA LEU A 43 14.43 -6.70 3.73
C LEU A 43 13.00 -6.20 3.72
N SER A 44 12.82 -4.88 3.83
CA SER A 44 11.51 -4.26 3.87
C SER A 44 10.65 -4.43 2.64
N LEU A 45 11.27 -4.58 1.47
CA LEU A 45 10.58 -4.75 0.19
C LEU A 45 9.71 -6.00 0.18
N ILE A 46 9.97 -6.95 1.08
CA ILE A 46 9.15 -8.15 1.28
C ILE A 46 7.79 -7.79 1.89
N LEU A 47 7.68 -6.71 2.68
CA LEU A 47 6.44 -6.31 3.35
C LEU A 47 5.32 -5.90 2.38
N PRO A 48 5.53 -4.93 1.44
CA PRO A 48 4.49 -4.58 0.48
C PRO A 48 4.08 -5.78 -0.39
N LEU A 49 5.01 -6.71 -0.68
CA LEU A 49 4.70 -7.97 -1.36
C LEU A 49 3.73 -8.83 -0.54
N LEU A 50 4.04 -9.10 0.72
CA LEU A 50 3.20 -9.91 1.61
C LEU A 50 1.82 -9.28 1.82
N VAL A 51 1.77 -7.96 2.01
CA VAL A 51 0.52 -7.21 2.19
C VAL A 51 -0.34 -7.29 0.93
N ALA A 52 0.24 -7.09 -0.27
CA ALA A 52 -0.49 -7.18 -1.53
C ALA A 52 -1.08 -8.60 -1.75
N LEU A 53 -0.32 -9.65 -1.41
CA LEU A 53 -0.78 -11.03 -1.51
C LEU A 53 -1.90 -11.35 -0.52
N ALA A 54 -1.79 -10.85 0.72
CA ALA A 54 -2.84 -10.99 1.73
C ALA A 54 -4.12 -10.24 1.33
N ALA A 55 -3.99 -8.99 0.86
CA ALA A 55 -5.10 -8.18 0.38
C ALA A 55 -5.78 -8.82 -0.84
N TRP A 56 -5.01 -9.41 -1.75
CA TRP A 56 -5.56 -10.14 -2.89
C TRP A 56 -6.43 -11.33 -2.45
N LYS A 57 -5.94 -12.16 -1.53
CA LYS A 57 -6.71 -13.29 -0.99
C LYS A 57 -8.01 -12.86 -0.30
N ARG A 58 -8.01 -11.67 0.34
CA ARG A 58 -9.18 -11.16 1.10
C ARG A 58 -10.20 -10.44 0.23
N VAL A 59 -9.76 -9.59 -0.70
CA VAL A 59 -10.65 -8.68 -1.47
C VAL A 59 -11.00 -9.22 -2.85
N GLY A 60 -10.18 -10.13 -3.40
CA GLY A 60 -10.40 -10.72 -4.72
C GLY A 60 -10.10 -9.79 -5.90
N VAL A 61 -9.33 -8.71 -5.68
CA VAL A 61 -8.84 -7.80 -6.74
C VAL A 61 -7.56 -8.34 -7.33
N GLN A 62 -7.38 -8.29 -8.65
CA GLN A 62 -6.21 -8.86 -9.33
C GLN A 62 -4.88 -8.40 -8.72
N ARG A 63 -3.94 -9.35 -8.55
CA ARG A 63 -2.57 -9.07 -8.05
C ARG A 63 -1.88 -7.95 -8.84
N LYS A 64 -2.12 -7.88 -10.15
CA LYS A 64 -1.59 -6.85 -11.07
C LYS A 64 -1.99 -5.42 -10.70
N VAL A 65 -3.06 -5.25 -9.92
CA VAL A 65 -3.52 -3.94 -9.41
C VAL A 65 -2.97 -3.69 -8.01
N LEU A 66 -3.06 -4.67 -7.11
CA LEU A 66 -2.68 -4.49 -5.70
C LEU A 66 -1.16 -4.41 -5.48
N LEU A 67 -0.36 -5.12 -6.29
CA LEU A 67 1.10 -5.07 -6.17
C LEU A 67 1.65 -3.65 -6.44
N PRO A 68 1.34 -3.00 -7.58
CA PRO A 68 1.75 -1.62 -7.79
C PRO A 68 1.30 -0.68 -6.67
N ILE A 69 0.06 -0.81 -6.19
CA ILE A 69 -0.45 0.02 -5.10
C ILE A 69 0.39 -0.16 -3.83
N ALA A 70 0.73 -1.39 -3.44
CA ALA A 70 1.56 -1.64 -2.26
C ALA A 70 2.95 -1.01 -2.37
N TYR A 71 3.64 -1.23 -3.49
CA TYR A 71 5.00 -0.70 -3.69
C TYR A 71 5.03 0.82 -3.83
N LEU A 72 4.05 1.42 -4.52
CA LEU A 72 3.97 2.88 -4.66
C LEU A 72 3.59 3.56 -3.33
N THR A 73 2.72 2.94 -2.52
CA THR A 73 2.46 3.42 -1.15
C THR A 73 3.70 3.30 -0.29
N PHE A 74 4.41 2.17 -0.35
CA PHE A 74 5.66 1.96 0.38
C PHE A 74 6.70 3.04 0.01
N PHE A 75 6.80 3.40 -1.27
CA PHE A 75 7.72 4.44 -1.73
C PHE A 75 7.39 5.81 -1.12
N ILE A 76 6.11 6.18 -1.05
CA ILE A 76 5.67 7.43 -0.38
C ILE A 76 6.08 7.42 1.10
N LEU A 77 5.96 6.28 1.78
CA LEU A 77 6.31 6.19 3.20
C LEU A 77 7.82 6.30 3.42
N CYS A 78 8.64 5.66 2.57
CA CYS A 78 10.10 5.74 2.68
C CYS A 78 10.64 7.14 2.42
N TRP A 79 10.18 7.79 1.34
CA TRP A 79 10.76 9.06 0.88
C TRP A 79 10.01 10.31 1.34
N GLY A 80 8.80 10.13 1.86
CA GLY A 80 7.97 11.21 2.38
C GLY A 80 7.98 11.21 3.89
N ILE A 81 6.87 10.76 4.47
CA ILE A 81 6.58 10.98 5.89
C ILE A 81 7.53 10.18 6.80
N GLY A 82 7.97 8.98 6.39
CA GLY A 82 8.84 8.12 7.21
C GLY A 82 10.25 8.69 7.38
N ALA A 83 10.79 9.35 6.36
CA ALA A 83 12.03 10.10 6.45
C ALA A 83 11.94 11.29 7.44
N GLY A 84 10.72 11.80 7.67
CA GLY A 84 10.45 12.89 8.61
C GLY A 84 10.30 12.44 10.08
N GLY A 85 10.54 11.17 10.41
CA GLY A 85 10.46 10.67 11.79
C GLY A 85 9.05 10.49 12.33
N ALA A 86 8.06 10.30 11.44
CA ALA A 86 6.67 10.16 11.86
C ALA A 86 6.38 8.79 12.51
N ASN A 87 5.45 8.81 13.45
CA ASN A 87 5.13 7.64 14.28
C ASN A 87 4.28 6.60 13.53
N ILE A 88 4.11 5.44 14.15
CA ILE A 88 3.36 4.29 13.59
C ILE A 88 1.94 4.68 13.15
N LEU A 89 1.24 5.51 13.93
CA LEU A 89 -0.12 5.93 13.61
C LEU A 89 -0.14 6.82 12.36
N GLN A 90 0.78 7.80 12.29
CA GLN A 90 0.92 8.69 11.13
C GLN A 90 1.29 7.92 9.86
N MET A 91 2.20 6.95 9.95
CA MET A 91 2.56 6.06 8.84
C MET A 91 1.39 5.20 8.38
N THR A 92 0.59 4.69 9.32
CA THR A 92 -0.57 3.85 9.00
C THR A 92 -1.64 4.66 8.27
N ILE A 93 -1.93 5.87 8.75
CA ILE A 93 -2.88 6.80 8.13
C ILE A 93 -2.38 7.25 6.75
N ALA A 94 -1.10 7.59 6.64
CA ALA A 94 -0.47 7.96 5.38
C ALA A 94 -0.49 6.81 4.37
N GLY A 95 -0.23 5.59 4.85
CA GLY A 95 -0.35 4.37 4.06
C GLY A 95 -1.77 4.19 3.53
N ALA A 96 -2.79 4.42 4.36
CA ALA A 96 -4.19 4.37 3.95
C ALA A 96 -4.49 5.37 2.82
N PHE A 97 -4.08 6.62 2.98
CA PHE A 97 -4.24 7.66 1.95
C PHE A 97 -3.48 7.31 0.67
N GLY A 98 -2.23 6.86 0.78
CA GLY A 98 -1.42 6.41 -0.36
C GLY A 98 -2.08 5.26 -1.11
N GLY A 99 -2.61 4.26 -0.38
CA GLY A 99 -3.30 3.12 -0.96
C GLY A 99 -4.57 3.50 -1.74
N VAL A 100 -5.35 4.45 -1.21
CA VAL A 100 -6.54 4.98 -1.91
C VAL A 100 -6.12 5.86 -3.10
N PHE A 101 -5.12 6.70 -2.93
CA PHE A 101 -4.58 7.55 -3.99
C PHE A 101 -4.13 6.73 -5.19
N TRP A 102 -3.31 5.69 -4.95
CA TRP A 102 -2.84 4.79 -6.00
C TRP A 102 -3.89 3.84 -6.55
N ALA A 103 -5.03 3.67 -5.87
CA ALA A 103 -6.18 2.97 -6.44
C ALA A 103 -6.89 3.81 -7.52
N SER A 104 -6.76 5.14 -7.50
CA SER A 104 -7.48 6.04 -8.40
C SER A 104 -7.24 5.79 -9.89
N PRO A 105 -6.01 5.53 -10.40
CA PRO A 105 -5.80 5.29 -11.83
C PRO A 105 -6.49 4.01 -12.30
N PHE A 106 -6.54 2.97 -11.46
CA PHE A 106 -7.20 1.71 -11.76
C PHE A 106 -8.73 1.83 -11.76
N VAL A 107 -9.28 2.63 -10.83
CA VAL A 107 -10.71 2.96 -10.80
C VAL A 107 -11.10 3.73 -12.05
N LEU A 108 -10.33 4.76 -12.43
CA LEU A 108 -10.56 5.57 -13.64
C LEU A 108 -10.46 4.72 -14.90
N TYR A 109 -9.44 3.88 -15.03
CA TYR A 109 -9.30 2.94 -16.15
C TYR A 109 -10.53 2.03 -16.28
N THR A 110 -11.02 1.50 -15.17
CA THR A 110 -12.19 0.62 -15.16
C THR A 110 -13.47 1.38 -15.54
N LEU A 111 -13.60 2.63 -15.10
CA LEU A 111 -14.73 3.51 -15.46
C LEU A 111 -14.72 3.85 -16.96
N VAL A 112 -13.59 4.31 -17.49
CA VAL A 112 -13.44 4.66 -18.92
C VAL A 112 -13.68 3.44 -19.80
N LYS A 113 -13.11 2.28 -19.45
CA LYS A 113 -13.36 1.03 -20.18
C LYS A 113 -14.84 0.65 -20.15
N ARG A 114 -15.53 0.83 -19.03
CA ARG A 114 -16.97 0.54 -18.94
C ARG A 114 -17.82 1.49 -19.78
N TYR A 115 -17.37 2.74 -19.96
CA TYR A 115 -18.05 3.74 -20.77
C TYR A 115 -17.87 3.49 -22.28
N LEU A 116 -16.65 3.15 -22.72
CA LEU A 116 -16.32 2.95 -24.15
C LEU A 116 -16.92 1.68 -24.77
N TYR A 117 -17.13 0.63 -23.96
CA TYR A 117 -17.66 -0.66 -24.42
C TYR A 117 -19.11 -0.88 -23.96
N ARG A 118 -19.84 0.21 -23.69
CA ARG A 118 -21.28 0.22 -23.43
C ARG A 118 -22.03 0.58 -24.69
#